data_AF-A0A7V1MPX1-F1
#
_entry.id   AF-A0A7V1MPX1-F1
#
_cell.length_a   1.000
_cell.length_b   1.000
_cell.length_c   1.000
_cell.angle_alpha   90.00
_cell.angle_beta   90.00
_cell.angle_gamma   90.00
#
_symmetry.space_group_name_H-M   'P 1'
#
loop_
_entity.id
_entity.type
_entity.pdbx_description
1 polymer ?
#
loop_
_entity_poly.entity_id
_entity_poly.type
_entity_poly.pdbx_seq_one_letter_code
_entity_poly.pdbx_strand_id
1 'polypeptide(L)'
;MAKKRKKPIKKKKPLKKRGPKPKPPKKEKYAYTITDVAFEDFNVLNSDNAWWLDSLKMQKLIDAFKIGAPISEAKVYAGISEEQWNYFKNKHPKFYAIKKACQELPNLQARKRVVEDIEKSTPVAQWWLTKKKPKEFGDVIKFAGRVRVDLSDEANKRAKKYD
;
A
#
# COMPACT_ATOMS: atom_id res chain seq x y z
N MET A 1 -74.19 45.64 17.29
CA MET A 1 -72.85 46.16 16.93
C MET A 1 -71.79 45.48 17.81
N ALA A 2 -71.02 44.52 17.28
CA ALA A 2 -70.05 43.74 18.07
C ALA A 2 -68.64 44.36 18.01
N LYS A 3 -68.11 44.81 19.16
CA LYS A 3 -66.76 45.38 19.28
C LYS A 3 -65.69 44.28 19.20
N LYS A 4 -64.95 44.22 18.08
CA LYS A 4 -63.79 43.33 17.90
C LYS A 4 -62.66 43.73 18.85
N ARG A 5 -62.33 42.86 19.82
CA ARG A 5 -61.17 43.00 20.72
C ARG A 5 -59.86 42.75 19.94
N LYS A 6 -59.01 43.77 19.82
CA LYS A 6 -57.65 43.65 19.24
C LYS A 6 -56.75 42.87 20.22
N LYS A 7 -56.12 41.79 19.77
CA LYS A 7 -55.17 40.99 20.58
C LYS A 7 -53.87 41.79 20.77
N PRO A 8 -53.23 41.72 21.96
CA PRO A 8 -51.98 42.44 22.23
C PRO A 8 -50.81 41.86 21.43
N ILE A 9 -50.11 42.74 20.72
CA ILE A 9 -48.91 42.43 19.94
C ILE A 9 -47.76 42.16 20.92
N LYS A 10 -47.33 40.90 21.04
CA LYS A 10 -46.17 40.51 21.84
C LYS A 10 -44.91 41.11 21.20
N LYS A 11 -44.27 42.07 21.88
CA LYS A 11 -42.99 42.66 21.46
C LYS A 11 -41.92 41.56 21.40
N LYS A 12 -41.35 41.32 20.21
CA LYS A 12 -40.25 40.36 20.02
C LYS A 12 -39.01 40.86 20.76
N LYS A 13 -38.46 40.04 21.66
CA LYS A 13 -37.21 40.34 22.38
C LYS A 13 -36.06 40.48 21.37
N PRO A 14 -35.14 41.45 21.54
CA PRO A 14 -34.00 41.62 20.66
C PRO A 14 -33.09 40.40 20.73
N LEU A 15 -32.74 39.86 19.57
CA LEU A 15 -31.77 38.77 19.42
C LEU A 15 -30.42 39.25 19.96
N LYS A 16 -29.94 38.64 21.06
CA LYS A 16 -28.58 38.83 21.57
C LYS A 16 -27.60 38.54 20.41
N LYS A 17 -26.80 39.54 20.04
CA LYS A 17 -25.72 39.39 19.05
C LYS A 17 -24.80 38.26 19.53
N ARG A 18 -24.79 37.14 18.80
CA ARG A 18 -23.89 36.02 19.09
C ARG A 18 -22.47 36.54 18.94
N GLY A 19 -21.66 36.41 20.00
CA GLY A 19 -20.25 36.76 19.96
C GLY A 19 -19.51 35.99 18.85
N PRO A 20 -18.29 36.44 18.48
CA PRO A 20 -17.48 35.75 17.50
C PRO A 20 -17.30 34.30 17.90
N LYS A 21 -17.66 33.37 17.00
CA LYS A 21 -17.48 31.93 17.24
C LYS A 21 -15.98 31.67 17.50
N PRO A 22 -15.63 30.87 18.52
CA PRO A 22 -14.24 30.48 18.74
C PRO A 22 -13.71 29.82 17.45
N LYS A 23 -12.50 30.21 17.05
CA LYS A 23 -11.81 29.61 15.89
C LYS A 23 -11.63 28.11 16.18
N PRO A 24 -11.87 27.22 15.20
CA PRO A 24 -11.65 25.80 15.41
C PRO A 24 -10.17 25.55 15.75
N PRO A 25 -9.87 24.57 16.61
CA PRO A 25 -8.49 24.18 16.89
C PRO A 25 -7.79 23.80 15.58
N LYS A 26 -6.53 24.22 15.42
CA LYS A 26 -5.72 23.85 14.25
C LYS A 26 -5.59 22.33 14.22
N LYS A 27 -6.06 21.68 13.15
CA LYS A 27 -5.90 20.23 12.97
C LYS A 27 -4.41 19.90 12.91
N GLU A 28 -3.96 18.93 13.71
CA GLU A 28 -2.60 18.39 13.63
C GLU A 28 -2.34 17.80 12.24
N LYS A 29 -1.11 17.96 11.74
CA LYS A 29 -0.72 17.55 10.38
C LYS A 29 -0.68 16.03 10.22
N TYR A 30 -0.33 15.32 11.29
CA TYR A 30 -0.19 13.87 11.32
C TYR A 30 -1.20 13.30 12.31
N ALA A 31 -1.75 12.12 11.99
CA ALA A 31 -2.68 11.43 12.87
C ALA A 31 -1.95 10.56 13.89
N TYR A 32 -0.93 9.83 13.44
CA TYR A 32 -0.06 9.00 14.27
C TYR A 32 1.22 8.62 13.51
N THR A 33 2.18 8.06 14.23
CA THR A 33 3.45 7.58 13.69
C THR A 33 3.51 6.06 13.84
N ILE A 34 3.87 5.37 12.75
CA ILE A 34 4.14 3.93 12.77
C ILE A 34 5.65 3.74 12.88
N THR A 35 6.07 3.09 13.95
CA THR A 35 7.46 2.70 14.22
C THR A 35 7.61 1.21 13.95
N ASP A 36 8.62 0.83 13.18
CA ASP A 36 8.93 -0.59 12.90
C ASP A 36 10.44 -0.79 12.81
N VAL A 37 10.91 -2.01 13.07
CA VAL A 37 12.34 -2.33 12.94
C VAL A 37 12.77 -2.34 11.46
N ALA A 38 11.85 -2.64 10.55
CA ALA A 38 12.14 -2.80 9.13
C ALA A 38 12.29 -1.47 8.37
N PHE A 39 11.79 -0.36 8.89
CA PHE A 39 11.75 0.92 8.19
C PHE A 39 11.72 2.12 9.14
N GLU A 40 12.10 3.30 8.64
CA GLU A 40 12.05 4.56 9.38
C GLU A 40 10.63 4.97 9.79
N ASP A 41 10.52 5.72 10.88
CA ASP A 41 9.26 6.26 11.40
C ASP A 41 8.36 6.86 10.30
N PHE A 42 7.19 6.27 10.16
CA PHE A 42 6.23 6.65 9.13
C PHE A 42 5.12 7.51 9.72
N ASN A 43 5.16 8.81 9.39
CA ASN A 43 4.14 9.76 9.82
C ASN A 43 2.92 9.72 8.89
N VAL A 44 1.79 9.25 9.44
CA VAL A 44 0.52 9.12 8.71
C VAL A 44 -0.18 10.48 8.69
N LEU A 45 -0.54 10.97 7.51
CA LEU A 45 -1.21 12.26 7.35
C LEU A 45 -2.65 12.21 7.85
N ASN A 46 -3.07 13.27 8.54
CA ASN A 46 -4.46 13.46 8.89
C ASN A 46 -5.27 13.86 7.65
N SER A 47 -6.40 13.21 7.40
CA SER A 47 -7.30 13.51 6.28
C SER A 47 -8.73 13.13 6.66
N ASP A 48 -9.69 13.96 6.26
CA ASP A 48 -11.11 13.70 6.53
C ASP A 48 -11.54 12.40 5.84
N ASN A 49 -12.22 11.51 6.57
CA ASN A 49 -12.69 10.19 6.14
C ASN A 49 -11.63 9.25 5.54
N ALA A 50 -10.36 9.41 5.93
CA ALA A 50 -9.31 8.52 5.48
C ALA A 50 -9.35 7.15 6.16
N TRP A 51 -9.33 6.07 5.36
CA TRP A 51 -9.31 4.71 5.87
C TRP A 51 -8.03 4.39 6.67
N TRP A 52 -6.92 5.05 6.36
CA TRP A 52 -5.64 4.85 7.06
C TRP A 52 -5.61 5.46 8.46
N LEU A 53 -6.66 6.17 8.88
CA LEU A 53 -6.83 6.53 10.29
C LEU A 53 -7.16 5.30 11.15
N ASP A 54 -7.70 4.24 10.55
CA ASP A 54 -7.84 2.95 11.19
C ASP A 54 -6.47 2.24 11.24
N SER A 55 -5.85 2.29 12.42
CA SER A 55 -4.54 1.69 12.68
C SER A 55 -4.52 0.19 12.38
N LEU A 56 -5.65 -0.53 12.55
CA LEU A 56 -5.73 -1.97 12.30
C LEU A 56 -5.61 -2.26 10.80
N LYS A 57 -6.25 -1.46 9.94
CA LYS A 57 -6.13 -1.61 8.48
C LYS A 57 -4.71 -1.33 8.01
N MET A 58 -4.06 -0.31 8.58
CA MET A 58 -2.67 0.01 8.26
C MET A 58 -1.71 -1.08 8.71
N GLN A 59 -1.90 -1.64 9.91
CA GLN A 59 -1.11 -2.78 10.39
C GLN A 59 -1.28 -3.99 9.47
N LYS A 60 -2.52 -4.38 9.16
CA LYS A 60 -2.80 -5.48 8.23
C LYS A 60 -2.12 -5.28 6.88
N LEU A 61 -2.19 -4.07 6.34
CA LEU A 61 -1.55 -3.74 5.07
C LEU A 61 -0.02 -3.92 5.16
N ILE A 62 0.61 -3.42 6.22
CA ILE A 62 2.06 -3.56 6.44
C ILE A 62 2.43 -5.02 6.62
N ASP A 63 1.70 -5.78 7.43
CA ASP A 63 1.94 -7.20 7.68
C ASP A 63 1.85 -8.03 6.40
N ALA A 64 0.87 -7.74 5.53
CA ALA A 64 0.77 -8.36 4.21
C ALA A 64 2.02 -8.07 3.36
N PHE A 65 2.59 -6.87 3.42
CA PHE A 65 3.84 -6.58 2.72
C PHE A 65 5.05 -7.26 3.36
N LYS A 66 5.08 -7.41 4.68
CA LYS A 66 6.16 -8.11 5.40
C LYS A 66 6.23 -9.59 5.06
N ILE A 67 5.13 -10.22 4.66
CA ILE A 67 5.12 -11.60 4.14
C ILE A 67 5.38 -11.68 2.62
N GLY A 68 5.65 -10.54 1.97
CA GLY A 68 5.96 -10.48 0.54
C GLY A 68 4.73 -10.52 -0.38
N ALA A 69 3.54 -10.22 0.14
CA ALA A 69 2.33 -10.21 -0.68
C ALA A 69 2.35 -9.10 -1.75
N PRO A 70 1.78 -9.33 -2.94
CA PRO A 70 1.53 -8.29 -3.92
C PRO A 70 0.48 -7.29 -3.42
N ILE A 71 0.40 -6.13 -4.09
CA ILE A 71 -0.54 -5.06 -3.71
C ILE A 71 -1.99 -5.56 -3.75
N SER A 72 -2.35 -6.40 -4.73
CA SER A 72 -3.68 -6.99 -4.86
C SER A 72 -4.08 -7.74 -3.60
N GLU A 73 -3.24 -8.64 -3.11
CA GLU A 73 -3.48 -9.44 -1.90
C GLU A 73 -3.45 -8.58 -0.65
N ALA A 74 -2.50 -7.64 -0.54
CA ALA A 74 -2.39 -6.74 0.60
C ALA A 74 -3.64 -5.87 0.79
N LYS A 75 -4.25 -5.40 -0.31
CA LYS A 75 -5.52 -4.66 -0.27
C LYS A 75 -6.68 -5.51 0.23
N VAL A 76 -6.78 -6.75 -0.25
CA VAL A 76 -7.81 -7.70 0.18
C VAL A 76 -7.66 -7.99 1.67
N TYR A 77 -6.43 -8.23 2.12
CA TYR A 77 -6.13 -8.49 3.53
C TYR A 77 -6.45 -7.30 4.45
N ALA A 78 -6.14 -6.08 4.01
CA ALA A 78 -6.47 -4.84 4.72
C ALA A 78 -7.95 -4.42 4.60
N GLY A 79 -8.72 -5.05 3.71
CA GLY A 79 -10.12 -4.69 3.45
C GLY A 79 -10.27 -3.29 2.85
N ILE A 80 -9.45 -2.97 1.84
CA ILE A 80 -9.47 -1.69 1.12
C ILE A 80 -9.68 -1.89 -0.39
N SER A 81 -10.32 -0.93 -1.04
CA SER A 81 -10.52 -0.92 -2.49
C SER A 81 -9.30 -0.40 -3.25
N GLU A 82 -9.27 -0.63 -4.57
CA GLU A 82 -8.25 -0.05 -5.46
C GLU A 82 -8.22 1.48 -5.39
N GLU A 83 -9.38 2.12 -5.39
CA GLU A 83 -9.50 3.58 -5.34
C GLU A 83 -8.94 4.13 -4.03
N GLN A 84 -9.24 3.47 -2.91
CA GLN A 84 -8.71 3.81 -1.59
C GLN A 84 -7.19 3.68 -1.54
N TRP A 85 -6.63 2.65 -2.18
CA TRP A 85 -5.19 2.47 -2.30
C TRP A 85 -4.54 3.56 -3.17
N ASN A 86 -5.12 3.88 -4.33
CA ASN A 86 -4.60 4.92 -5.21
C ASN A 86 -4.60 6.29 -4.52
N TYR A 87 -5.68 6.62 -3.81
CA TYR A 87 -5.77 7.83 -3.02
C TYR A 87 -4.69 7.88 -1.93
N PHE A 88 -4.51 6.77 -1.20
CA PHE A 88 -3.47 6.67 -0.17
C PHE A 88 -2.06 6.85 -0.74
N LYS A 89 -1.73 6.17 -1.85
CA LYS A 89 -0.44 6.28 -2.53
C LYS A 89 -0.11 7.73 -2.93
N ASN A 90 -1.10 8.45 -3.45
CA ASN A 90 -0.94 9.84 -3.85
C ASN A 90 -0.68 10.76 -2.65
N LYS A 91 -1.30 10.47 -1.50
CA LYS A 91 -1.09 11.23 -0.26
C LYS A 91 0.22 10.86 0.45
N HIS A 92 0.69 9.61 0.32
CA HIS A 92 1.86 9.09 1.01
C HIS A 92 2.90 8.52 0.04
N PRO A 93 3.55 9.34 -0.81
CA PRO A 93 4.53 8.84 -1.78
C PRO A 93 5.73 8.13 -1.11
N LYS A 94 6.11 8.56 0.10
CA LYS A 94 7.17 7.93 0.89
C LYS A 94 6.85 6.48 1.31
N PHE A 95 5.58 6.10 1.32
CA PHE A 95 5.16 4.75 1.68
C PHE A 95 5.67 3.69 0.68
N TYR A 96 6.01 4.09 -0.54
CA TYR A 96 6.61 3.18 -1.51
C TYR A 96 7.96 2.61 -1.02
N ALA A 97 8.78 3.42 -0.36
CA ALA A 97 10.05 2.96 0.21
C ALA A 97 9.83 1.96 1.34
N ILE A 98 8.87 2.23 2.23
CA ILE A 98 8.45 1.34 3.32
C ILE A 98 7.97 0.00 2.77
N LYS A 99 7.09 0.02 1.78
CA LYS A 99 6.62 -1.19 1.10
C LYS A 99 7.80 -2.02 0.58
N LYS A 100 8.76 -1.39 -0.09
CA LYS A 100 9.93 -2.08 -0.65
C LYS A 100 10.78 -2.70 0.46
N ALA A 101 10.99 -2.00 1.58
CA ALA A 101 11.70 -2.53 2.74
C ALA A 101 10.98 -3.75 3.33
N CYS A 102 9.66 -3.67 3.54
CA CYS A 102 8.86 -4.80 4.03
C CYS A 102 8.97 -6.04 3.12
N GLN A 103 8.94 -5.84 1.81
CA GLN A 103 9.00 -6.96 0.84
C GLN A 103 10.38 -7.64 0.76
N GLU A 104 11.45 -7.00 1.25
CA GLU A 104 12.76 -7.64 1.35
C GLU A 104 12.92 -8.46 2.65
N LEU A 105 12.05 -8.29 3.65
CA LEU A 105 12.12 -9.04 4.91
C LEU A 105 12.03 -10.56 4.73
N PRO A 106 11.10 -11.14 3.94
CA PRO A 106 11.08 -12.58 3.71
C PRO A 106 12.37 -13.11 3.11
N ASN A 107 13.02 -12.31 2.24
CA ASN A 107 14.28 -12.70 1.63
C ASN A 107 15.41 -12.71 2.66
N LEU A 108 15.45 -11.72 3.56
CA LEU A 108 16.40 -11.67 4.67
C LEU A 108 16.18 -12.82 5.65
N GLN A 109 14.92 -13.11 6.00
CA GLN A 109 14.56 -14.23 6.86
C GLN A 109 14.93 -15.57 6.23
N ALA A 110 14.66 -15.76 4.94
CA ALA A 110 15.07 -16.97 4.22
C ALA A 110 16.59 -17.12 4.18
N ARG A 111 17.35 -16.04 3.94
CA ARG A 111 18.83 -16.07 4.01
C ARG A 111 19.32 -16.44 5.40
N LYS A 112 18.79 -15.79 6.44
CA LYS A 112 19.13 -16.08 7.83
C LYS A 112 18.87 -17.56 8.15
N ARG A 113 17.72 -18.10 7.72
CA ARG A 113 17.35 -19.49 7.93
C ARG A 113 18.28 -20.46 7.20
N VAL A 114 18.68 -20.15 5.96
CA VAL A 114 19.67 -20.96 5.24
C VAL A 114 20.99 -21.00 5.99
N VAL A 115 21.47 -19.86 6.49
CA VAL A 115 22.74 -19.78 7.25
C VAL A 115 22.66 -20.54 8.57
N GLU A 116 21.57 -20.38 9.33
CA GLU A 116 21.35 -21.07 10.60
C GLU A 116 21.25 -22.59 10.44
N ASP A 117 20.64 -23.06 9.35
CA ASP A 117 20.43 -24.48 9.08
C ASP A 117 21.43 -25.04 8.04
N ILE A 118 22.60 -24.43 7.86
CA ILE A 118 23.63 -24.91 6.91
C ILE A 118 23.94 -26.40 7.13
N GLU A 119 24.00 -26.83 8.39
CA GLU A 119 24.31 -28.22 8.77
C GLU A 119 23.13 -29.18 8.58
N LYS A 120 21.89 -28.67 8.56
CA LYS A 120 20.67 -29.50 8.57
C LYS A 120 19.92 -29.53 7.25
N SER A 121 20.31 -28.69 6.29
CA SER A 121 19.63 -28.47 5.00
C SER A 121 18.16 -28.06 5.18
N THR A 122 17.82 -26.85 4.74
CA THR A 122 16.43 -26.35 4.74
C THR A 122 15.93 -26.18 3.30
N PRO A 123 15.35 -27.23 2.68
CA PRO A 123 14.90 -27.20 1.29
C PRO A 123 13.91 -26.08 1.01
N VAL A 124 13.07 -25.73 1.99
CA VAL A 124 12.03 -24.71 1.83
C VAL A 124 12.63 -23.30 1.66
N ALA A 125 13.68 -22.98 2.42
CA ALA A 125 14.33 -21.67 2.35
C ALA A 125 15.17 -21.52 1.07
N GLN A 126 15.87 -22.59 0.67
CA GLN A 126 16.57 -22.65 -0.63
C GLN A 126 15.57 -22.51 -1.79
N TRP A 127 14.46 -23.26 -1.77
CA TRP A 127 13.39 -23.17 -2.77
C TRP A 127 12.80 -21.76 -2.85
N TRP A 128 12.58 -21.10 -1.73
CA TRP A 128 12.10 -19.71 -1.73
C TRP A 128 13.08 -18.77 -2.43
N LEU A 129 14.37 -18.85 -2.08
CA LEU A 129 15.41 -17.98 -2.62
C LEU A 129 15.66 -18.23 -4.11
N THR A 130 15.66 -19.47 -4.58
CA THR A 130 15.83 -19.79 -6.01
C THR A 130 14.69 -19.21 -6.84
N LYS A 131 13.45 -19.20 -6.33
CA LYS A 131 12.29 -18.61 -7.01
C LYS A 131 12.26 -17.08 -6.95
N LYS A 132 12.60 -16.46 -5.82
CA LYS A 132 12.48 -15.00 -5.62
C LYS A 132 13.72 -14.21 -6.00
N LYS A 133 14.90 -14.82 -5.96
CA LYS A 133 16.19 -14.21 -6.32
C LYS A 133 16.98 -15.14 -7.25
N PRO A 134 16.43 -15.50 -8.44
CA PRO A 134 17.06 -16.46 -9.35
C PRO A 134 18.42 -16.00 -9.88
N LYS A 135 18.68 -14.69 -9.91
CA LYS A 135 19.98 -14.14 -10.32
C LYS A 135 21.11 -14.53 -9.35
N GLU A 136 20.80 -14.69 -8.06
CA GLU A 136 21.79 -14.99 -7.02
C GLU A 136 21.81 -16.47 -6.65
N PHE A 137 20.64 -17.12 -6.65
CA PHE A 137 20.46 -18.49 -6.15
C PHE A 137 19.94 -19.47 -7.20
N GLY A 138 19.68 -19.01 -8.42
CA GLY A 138 19.24 -19.89 -9.51
C GLY A 138 20.40 -20.68 -10.10
N ASP A 139 20.09 -21.86 -10.62
CA ASP A 139 21.07 -22.67 -11.33
C ASP A 139 21.51 -21.96 -12.61
N VAL A 140 22.81 -21.64 -12.69
CA VAL A 140 23.40 -21.05 -13.89
C VAL A 140 23.69 -22.16 -14.88
N ILE A 141 22.74 -22.44 -15.77
CA ILE A 141 22.96 -23.35 -16.90
C ILE A 141 23.82 -22.64 -17.94
N LYS A 142 25.11 -22.96 -17.98
CA LYS A 142 26.03 -22.48 -19.02
C LYS A 142 25.88 -23.36 -20.26
N PHE A 143 25.26 -22.83 -21.31
CA PHE A 143 25.13 -23.54 -22.58
C PHE A 143 26.34 -23.22 -23.49
N ALA A 144 27.15 -24.22 -23.81
CA ALA A 144 28.34 -24.08 -24.66
C ALA A 144 28.07 -24.55 -26.11
N GLY A 145 26.90 -24.22 -26.67
CA GLY A 145 26.46 -24.68 -27.99
C GLY A 145 25.98 -23.55 -28.91
N ARG A 146 26.11 -23.74 -30.23
CA ARG A 146 25.45 -22.88 -31.23
C ARG A 146 23.94 -23.14 -31.21
N VAL A 147 23.16 -22.13 -30.85
CA VAL A 147 21.71 -22.15 -31.05
C VAL A 147 21.44 -21.98 -32.54
N ARG A 148 21.00 -23.05 -33.21
CA ARG A 148 20.37 -22.94 -34.54
C ARG A 148 18.90 -22.63 -34.30
N VAL A 149 18.46 -21.46 -34.74
CA VAL A 149 17.04 -21.11 -34.77
C VAL A 149 16.55 -21.50 -36.16
N ASP A 150 15.94 -22.67 -36.28
CA ASP A 150 15.25 -23.06 -37.50
C ASP A 150 13.94 -22.25 -37.55
N LEU A 151 13.97 -21.17 -38.34
CA LEU A 151 12.77 -20.41 -38.69
C LEU A 151 11.86 -21.33 -39.49
N SER A 152 10.62 -21.54 -39.03
CA SER A 152 9.63 -22.32 -39.79
C SER A 152 9.43 -21.70 -41.18
N ASP A 153 9.21 -22.56 -42.18
CA ASP A 153 9.07 -22.17 -43.60
C ASP A 153 8.00 -21.09 -43.85
N GLU A 154 7.03 -20.95 -42.94
CA GLU A 154 5.97 -19.94 -43.00
C GLU A 154 6.50 -18.50 -42.77
N ALA A 155 7.55 -18.33 -41.96
CA ALA A 155 8.16 -17.02 -41.72
C ALA A 155 8.94 -16.52 -42.95
N ASN A 156 9.64 -17.43 -43.66
CA ASN A 156 10.39 -17.10 -44.88
C ASN A 156 9.47 -16.73 -46.05
N LYS A 157 8.25 -17.31 -46.14
CA LYS A 157 7.26 -16.94 -47.16
C LYS A 157 6.71 -15.53 -46.97
N ARG A 158 6.62 -15.02 -45.73
CA ARG A 158 6.17 -13.65 -45.46
C ARG A 158 7.23 -12.59 -45.79
N ALA A 159 8.51 -12.91 -45.60
CA ALA A 159 9.61 -11.99 -45.91
C ALA A 159 9.74 -11.74 -47.44
N LYS A 160 9.52 -12.76 -48.27
CA LYS A 160 9.59 -12.65 -49.74
C LYS A 160 8.39 -11.96 -50.41
N LYS A 161 7.37 -11.54 -49.66
CA LYS A 161 6.16 -10.90 -50.23
C LYS A 161 6.27 -9.36 -50.26
N TYR A 162 7.33 -8.79 -49.69
CA TYR A 162 7.52 -7.34 -49.55
C TYR A 162 8.78 -6.79 -50.24
N ASP A 163 9.49 -7.64 -50.99
CA ASP A 163 10.49 -7.24 -52.01
C ASP A 163 9.85 -7.32 -53.40
#